data_AF-A0AA38CRW7-F1
#
_entry.id   AF-A0AA38CRW7-F1
#
_cell.length_a   1.000
_cell.length_b   1.000
_cell.length_c   1.000
_cell.angle_alpha   90.00
_cell.angle_beta   90.00
_cell.angle_gamma   90.00
#
_symmetry.space_group_name_H-M   'P 1'
#
loop_
_entity.id
_entity.type
_entity.pdbx_description
1 polymer ?
#
loop_
_entity_poly.entity_id
_entity_poly.type
_entity_poly.pdbx_seq_one_letter_code
_entity_poly.pdbx_strand_id
1 'polypeptide(L)' 'TNLFDDTMDVDLHEIFKPFRHITCVYVAMDQKMGVSRGFGFVNFINREDAQRAINKLNGYGYDNLILRDEWATPV' A
#
# COMPACT_ATOMS: atom_id res chain seq x y z
N THR A 1 -2.17 -4.89 -2.63
CA THR A 1 -3.34 -5.14 -3.51
C THR A 1 -4.58 -5.28 -2.65
N ASN A 2 -5.78 -5.23 -3.25
CA ASN A 2 -7.08 -5.22 -2.58
C ASN A 2 -7.35 -3.93 -1.77
N LEU A 3 -7.16 -2.78 -2.43
CA LEU A 3 -7.49 -1.46 -1.89
C LEU A 3 -8.92 -1.06 -2.25
N PHE A 4 -9.56 -0.24 -1.41
CA PHE A 4 -10.90 0.29 -1.68
C PHE A 4 -10.82 1.42 -2.74
N ASP A 5 -11.91 1.67 -3.45
CA ASP A 5 -11.95 2.62 -4.57
C ASP A 5 -11.61 4.06 -4.14
N ASP A 6 -11.89 4.41 -2.88
CA ASP A 6 -11.63 5.72 -2.28
C ASP A 6 -10.26 5.78 -1.57
N THR A 7 -9.51 4.69 -1.54
CA THR A 7 -8.19 4.66 -0.89
C THR A 7 -7.21 5.54 -1.67
N MET A 8 -6.64 6.54 -0.99
CA MET A 8 -5.67 7.47 -1.53
C MET A 8 -4.25 7.21 -1.00
N ASP A 9 -3.28 7.86 -1.61
CA ASP A 9 -1.87 7.83 -1.22
C ASP A 9 -1.64 8.34 0.21
N VAL A 10 -2.48 9.26 0.70
CA VAL A 10 -2.46 9.72 2.10
C VAL A 10 -2.83 8.59 3.07
N ASP A 11 -3.82 7.75 2.74
CA ASP A 11 -4.26 6.65 3.59
C ASP A 11 -3.17 5.60 3.73
N LEU A 12 -2.56 5.20 2.61
CA LEU A 12 -1.41 4.30 2.64
C LEU A 12 -0.28 4.94 3.44
N HIS A 13 0.03 6.21 3.21
CA HIS A 13 1.08 6.87 3.97
C HIS A 13 0.82 6.82 5.49
N GLU A 14 -0.43 6.98 5.95
CA GLU A 14 -0.79 6.84 7.37
C GLU A 14 -0.66 5.41 7.89
N ILE A 15 -1.13 4.41 7.14
CA ILE A 15 -1.04 2.98 7.50
C ILE A 15 0.43 2.55 7.64
N PHE A 16 1.28 3.01 6.71
CA PHE A 16 2.68 2.64 6.66
C PHE A 16 3.59 3.54 7.54
N LYS A 17 3.09 4.69 8.02
CA LYS A 17 3.80 5.64 8.89
C LYS A 17 4.54 5.00 10.08
N PRO A 18 3.98 3.99 10.78
CA PRO A 18 4.67 3.35 11.92
C PRO A 18 5.94 2.60 11.52
N PHE A 19 6.03 2.11 10.28
CA PHE A 19 7.17 1.34 9.79
C PHE A 19 8.38 2.20 9.42
N ARG A 20 8.19 3.54 9.37
CA ARG A 20 9.20 4.57 9.05
C ARG A 20 9.96 4.28 7.74
N HIS A 21 10.82 5.21 7.33
CA HIS A 21 11.70 5.04 6.16
C HIS A 21 10.98 4.74 4.84
N ILE A 22 9.81 5.34 4.62
CA ILE A 22 9.12 5.31 3.33
C ILE A 22 9.76 6.37 2.43
N THR A 23 10.16 6.00 1.22
CA THR A 23 10.64 6.95 0.21
C THR A 23 9.51 7.49 -0.64
N CYS A 24 8.54 6.64 -0.99
CA CYS A 24 7.46 7.01 -1.89
C CYS A 24 6.24 6.11 -1.67
N VAL A 25 5.06 6.70 -1.78
CA VAL A 25 3.77 5.98 -1.79
C VAL A 25 3.06 6.39 -3.07
N TYR A 26 2.53 5.41 -3.80
CA TYR A 26 1.80 5.66 -5.02
C TYR A 26 0.60 4.72 -5.11
N VAL A 27 -0.61 5.28 -5.19
CA VAL A 27 -1.81 4.49 -5.46
C VAL A 27 -2.09 4.54 -6.95
N ALA A 28 -2.30 3.36 -7.55
CA ALA A 28 -2.66 3.29 -8.94
C ALA A 28 -4.13 3.69 -9.09
N MET A 29 -4.38 4.97 -9.40
CA MET A 29 -5.72 5.50 -9.65
C MET A 29 -6.06 5.38 -11.15
N ASP A 30 -7.31 5.07 -11.46
CA ASP A 30 -7.84 5.17 -12.81
C ASP A 30 -8.20 6.63 -13.13
N GLN A 31 -7.42 7.26 -14.00
CA GLN A 31 -7.60 8.68 -14.36
C GLN A 31 -8.93 8.99 -15.07
N LYS A 32 -9.62 7.98 -15.62
CA LYS A 32 -10.91 8.18 -16.31
C LYS A 32 -12.10 8.16 -15.34
N MET A 33 -12.02 7.34 -14.30
CA MET A 33 -13.10 7.17 -13.32
C MET A 33 -12.83 7.86 -11.98
N GLY A 34 -11.58 8.23 -11.70
CA GLY A 34 -11.18 8.87 -10.44
C GLY A 34 -11.12 7.90 -9.26
N VAL A 35 -11.17 6.58 -9.50
CA VAL A 35 -11.18 5.53 -8.47
C VAL A 35 -9.86 4.76 -8.46
N SER A 36 -9.51 4.20 -7.30
CA SER A 36 -8.35 3.31 -7.17
C SER A 36 -8.52 2.05 -8.03
N ARG A 37 -7.43 1.57 -8.64
CA ARG A 37 -7.41 0.29 -9.36
C ARG A 37 -7.33 -0.92 -8.42
N GLY A 38 -7.50 -0.70 -7.12
CA GLY A 38 -7.39 -1.74 -6.10
C GLY A 38 -5.96 -2.14 -5.76
N PHE A 39 -4.95 -1.37 -6.18
CA PHE A 39 -3.55 -1.61 -5.80
C PHE A 39 -2.73 -0.31 -5.73
N GLY A 40 -1.68 -0.38 -4.94
CA GLY A 40 -0.73 0.71 -4.73
C GLY A 40 0.65 0.13 -4.44
N PHE A 41 1.66 0.98 -4.56
CA PHE A 41 3.06 0.66 -4.35
C PHE A 41 3.61 1.53 -3.24
N VAL A 42 4.38 0.92 -2.35
CA VAL A 42 5.08 1.60 -1.27
C VAL A 42 6.56 1.25 -1.40
N ASN A 43 7.38 2.28 -1.54
CA ASN A 43 8.83 2.14 -1.56
C ASN A 43 9.40 2.48 -0.19
N PHE A 44 10.25 1.59 0.32
CA PHE A 44 10.98 1.78 1.56
C PHE A 44 12.46 2.01 1.26
N ILE A 45 13.14 2.74 2.16
CA ILE A 45 14.60 2.89 2.14
C ILE A 45 15.25 1.55 2.48
N ASN A 46 14.74 0.88 3.52
CA ASN A 46 15.30 -0.38 4.00
C ASN A 46 14.40 -1.55 3.64
N ARG A 47 15.00 -2.63 3.13
CA ARG A 47 14.31 -3.90 2.87
C ARG A 47 13.71 -4.51 4.14
N GLU A 48 14.37 -4.33 5.28
CA GLU A 48 13.90 -4.84 6.58
C GLU A 48 12.60 -4.17 7.03
N ASP A 49 12.45 -2.86 6.79
CA ASP A 49 11.24 -2.10 7.08
C ASP A 49 10.08 -2.58 6.19
N ALA A 50 10.34 -2.77 4.89
CA ALA A 50 9.37 -3.34 3.95
C ALA A 50 8.93 -4.75 4.37
N GLN A 51 9.85 -5.62 4.79
CA GLN A 51 9.50 -6.97 5.23
C GLN A 51 8.64 -6.96 6.51
N ARG A 52 8.94 -6.04 7.45
CA ARG A 52 8.11 -5.84 8.65
C ARG A 52 6.71 -5.35 8.30
N ALA A 53 6.60 -4.42 7.37
CA ALA A 53 5.33 -3.90 6.87
C ALA A 53 4.50 -5.03 6.25
N ILE A 54 5.09 -5.80 5.33
CA ILE A 54 4.45 -6.96 4.70
C ILE A 54 3.94 -7.94 5.75
N ASN A 55 4.78 -8.35 6.70
CA ASN A 55 4.38 -9.33 7.72
C ASN A 55 3.26 -8.82 8.65
N LYS A 56 3.13 -7.51 8.82
CA LYS A 56 2.19 -6.90 9.76
C LYS A 56 0.89 -6.45 9.12
N LEU A 57 0.94 -6.00 7.86
CA LEU A 57 -0.17 -5.44 7.11
C LEU A 57 -0.80 -6.45 6.16
N ASN A 58 -0.09 -7.52 5.79
CA ASN A 58 -0.70 -8.61 5.04
C ASN A 58 -1.73 -9.33 5.91
N GLY A 59 -3.00 -9.30 5.50
CA GLY A 59 -4.11 -9.81 6.30
C GLY A 59 -4.78 -8.75 7.19
N TYR A 60 -4.34 -7.49 7.13
CA TYR A 60 -4.95 -6.40 7.92
C TYR A 60 -6.28 -5.95 7.30
N GLY A 61 -7.33 -5.91 8.10
CA GLY A 61 -8.63 -5.41 7.67
C GLY A 61 -8.65 -3.88 7.65
N TYR A 62 -8.75 -3.29 6.45
CA TYR A 62 -8.94 -1.85 6.26
C TYR A 62 -10.10 -1.61 5.31
N ASP A 63 -11.05 -0.77 5.72
CA ASP A 63 -12.21 -0.34 4.93
C ASP A 63 -13.01 -1.51 4.31
N ASN A 64 -13.31 -2.51 5.15
CA ASN A 64 -13.99 -3.77 4.81
C ASN A 64 -13.23 -4.71 3.84
N LEU A 65 -11.99 -4.39 3.50
CA LEU A 65 -11.12 -5.22 2.68
C LEU A 65 -9.92 -5.74 3.48
N ILE A 66 -9.42 -6.91 3.09
CA ILE A 66 -8.19 -7.46 3.65
C ILE A 66 -7.03 -6.97 2.78
N LEU A 67 -6.18 -6.12 3.34
CA LEU A 67 -4.97 -5.66 2.67
C LEU A 67 -4.05 -6.84 2.39
N ARG A 68 -3.57 -6.91 1.15
CA ARG A 68 -2.57 -7.88 0.73
C ARG A 68 -1.30 -7.15 0.36
N ASP A 69 -0.27 -7.36 1.17
CA ASP A 69 1.03 -6.73 0.99
C ASP A 69 2.04 -7.79 0.52
N GLU A 70 2.70 -7.51 -0.60
CA GLU A 70 3.58 -8.46 -1.29
C GLU A 70 4.73 -7.72 -1.98
N TRP A 71 5.87 -8.41 -2.13
CA TRP A 71 6.98 -7.90 -2.91
C TRP A 71 6.56 -7.69 -4.37
N ALA A 72 6.77 -6.48 -4.88
CA ALA A 72 6.55 -6.20 -6.30
C ALA A 72 7.49 -7.08 -7.14
N THR A 73 6.94 -7.89 -8.04
CA THR A 73 7.72 -8.63 -9.03
C THR A 73 8.18 -7.67 -10.12
N PRO A 74 9.51 -7.52 -10.35
CA PRO A 74 9.98 -6.82 -11.54
C PRO A 74 9.54 -7.61 -12.77
N VAL A 75 8.83 -6.95 -13.69
CA VAL A 75 8.49 -7.48 -15.02
C VAL A 75 9.67 -7.35 -15.97
#